data_AF-A0A2V7P732-F1
#
_entry.id   AF-A0A2V7P732-F1
#
_cell.length_a   1.000
_cell.length_b   1.000
_cell.length_c   1.000
_cell.angle_alpha   90.00
_cell.angle_beta   90.00
_cell.angle_gamma   90.00
#
_symmetry.space_group_name_H-M   'P 1'
#
loop_
_entity.id
_entity.type
_entity.pdbx_description
1 polymer ?
#
loop_
_entity_poly.entity_id
_entity_poly.type
_entity_poly.pdbx_seq_one_letter_code
_entity_poly.pdbx_strand_id
1 'polypeptide(L)'
;PPLYTDEFLERFVANARALQARLEQPLVMENIPGFFDVKASQLPEPVWLARFFDATEVGFLLDLPHVWLEAHYRGMKPEAWLAQFPLEHVVELHVAGVEEDEDLRGPWIAPTAPSEAMLAFLAHAVTRCPRAKAVTFDAFSPSLTADVLFRSVERIRGAL
;
A
#
# COMPACT_ATOMS: atom_id res chain seq x y z
N PRO A 1 10.55 -9.11 -1.27
CA PRO A 1 10.90 -7.72 -1.70
C PRO A 1 11.52 -7.73 -3.10
N PRO A 2 11.14 -6.78 -3.97
CA PRO A 2 11.80 -6.59 -5.26
C PRO A 2 13.26 -6.16 -5.11
N LEU A 3 14.05 -6.44 -6.13
CA LEU A 3 15.41 -5.92 -6.26
C LEU A 3 15.34 -4.53 -6.91
N TYR A 4 15.36 -3.47 -6.10
CA TYR A 4 15.20 -2.09 -6.56
C TYR A 4 16.48 -1.55 -7.20
N THR A 5 16.68 -1.91 -8.47
CA THR A 5 17.78 -1.45 -9.34
C THR A 5 17.26 -0.53 -10.45
N ASP A 6 18.17 0.24 -11.04
CA ASP A 6 17.87 1.04 -12.24
C ASP A 6 17.48 0.13 -13.43
N GLU A 7 18.13 -1.02 -13.59
CA GLU A 7 17.77 -2.01 -14.63
C GLU A 7 16.34 -2.53 -14.44
N PHE A 8 15.95 -2.85 -13.19
CA PHE A 8 14.59 -3.27 -12.89
C PHE A 8 13.59 -2.15 -13.17
N LEU A 9 13.92 -0.90 -12.79
CA LEU A 9 13.09 0.27 -13.08
C LEU A 9 12.83 0.42 -14.59
N GLU A 10 13.88 0.40 -15.41
CA GLU A 10 13.77 0.54 -16.87
C GLU A 10 12.85 -0.54 -17.47
N ARG A 11 13.03 -1.80 -17.05
CA ARG A 11 12.18 -2.90 -17.51
C ARG A 11 10.73 -2.73 -17.07
N PHE A 12 10.51 -2.33 -15.82
CA PHE A 12 9.17 -2.20 -15.25
C PHE A 12 8.40 -1.05 -15.89
N VAL A 13 9.05 0.09 -16.13
CA VAL A 13 8.50 1.23 -16.89
C VAL A 13 8.11 0.81 -18.31
N ALA A 14 8.98 0.07 -19.02
CA ALA A 14 8.69 -0.41 -20.36
C ALA A 14 7.47 -1.34 -20.39
N ASN A 15 7.34 -2.23 -19.40
CA ASN A 15 6.22 -3.15 -19.27
C ASN A 15 4.91 -2.40 -18.95
N ALA A 16 4.94 -1.45 -18.01
CA ALA A 16 3.78 -0.65 -17.65
C ALA A 16 3.24 0.14 -18.86
N ARG A 17 4.12 0.79 -19.63
CA ARG A 17 3.74 1.51 -20.86
C ARG A 17 3.17 0.56 -21.92
N ALA A 18 3.76 -0.61 -22.09
CA ALA A 18 3.25 -1.62 -23.04
C ALA A 18 1.87 -2.15 -22.64
N LEU A 19 1.59 -2.25 -21.34
CA LEU A 19 0.28 -2.64 -20.80
C LEU A 19 -0.72 -1.49 -20.96
N GLN A 20 -0.39 -0.26 -20.54
CA GLN A 20 -1.23 0.93 -20.75
C GLN A 20 -1.66 1.10 -22.20
N ALA A 21 -0.74 0.90 -23.17
CA ALA A 21 -1.05 1.00 -24.59
C ALA A 21 -2.06 -0.03 -25.11
N ARG A 22 -2.37 -1.07 -24.32
CA ARG A 22 -3.32 -2.14 -24.66
C ARG A 22 -4.60 -2.11 -23.85
N LEU A 23 -4.67 -1.27 -22.81
CA LEU A 23 -5.84 -1.13 -21.96
C LEU A 23 -6.65 0.10 -22.39
N GLU A 24 -7.98 -0.02 -22.34
CA GLU A 24 -8.87 1.13 -22.51
C GLU A 24 -9.12 1.85 -21.17
N GLN A 25 -8.78 1.19 -20.07
CA GLN A 25 -8.92 1.69 -18.69
C GLN A 25 -7.58 2.18 -18.14
N PRO A 26 -7.60 3.12 -17.17
CA PRO A 26 -6.40 3.50 -16.43
C PRO A 26 -5.75 2.29 -15.76
N LEU A 27 -4.45 2.14 -15.94
CA LEU A 27 -3.64 1.20 -15.17
C LEU A 27 -3.34 1.80 -13.79
N VAL A 28 -3.51 0.98 -12.76
CA VAL A 28 -3.17 1.31 -11.37
C VAL A 28 -2.24 0.23 -10.83
N MET A 29 -1.16 0.64 -10.17
CA MET A 29 -0.16 -0.27 -9.61
C MET A 29 -0.17 -0.17 -8.08
N GLU A 30 0.00 -1.30 -7.41
CA GLU A 30 -0.05 -1.43 -5.95
C GLU A 30 1.35 -1.65 -5.36
N ASN A 31 1.61 -1.09 -4.16
CA ASN A 31 2.79 -1.45 -3.38
C ASN A 31 2.60 -2.81 -2.71
N ILE A 32 3.63 -3.65 -2.76
CA ILE A 32 3.63 -4.98 -2.14
C ILE A 32 4.38 -4.93 -0.80
N PRO A 33 4.13 -5.84 0.15
CA PRO A 33 4.76 -5.77 1.46
C PRO A 33 6.27 -6.11 1.39
N GLY A 34 7.08 -5.25 2.01
CA GLY A 34 8.52 -5.40 2.19
C GLY A 34 8.93 -5.90 3.59
N PHE A 35 9.16 -7.20 3.76
CA PHE A 35 9.57 -7.77 5.06
C PHE A 35 11.07 -7.61 5.39
N PHE A 36 11.91 -7.47 4.36
CA PHE A 36 13.36 -7.40 4.51
C PHE A 36 13.98 -6.64 3.34
N ASP A 37 15.18 -6.10 3.56
CA ASP A 37 15.93 -5.43 2.49
C ASP A 37 16.79 -6.41 1.71
N VAL A 38 16.80 -6.24 0.38
CA VAL A 38 17.75 -6.94 -0.49
C VAL A 38 19.02 -6.10 -0.56
N LYS A 39 20.14 -6.62 -0.02
CA LYS A 39 21.44 -5.90 0.01
C LYS A 39 21.94 -5.43 -1.36
N ALA A 40 21.52 -6.10 -2.43
CA ALA A 40 21.90 -5.74 -3.80
C ALA A 40 21.05 -4.60 -4.40
N SER A 41 20.01 -4.12 -3.71
CA SER A 41 19.22 -2.97 -4.16
C SER A 41 20.08 -1.71 -4.24
N GLN A 42 19.86 -0.93 -5.29
CA GLN A 42 20.59 0.31 -5.56
C GLN A 42 19.82 1.53 -5.05
N LEU A 43 18.49 1.41 -4.96
CA LEU A 43 17.58 2.48 -4.58
C LEU A 43 16.72 2.04 -3.39
N PRO A 44 16.42 2.96 -2.45
CA PRO A 44 15.33 2.76 -1.52
C PRO A 44 14.00 2.62 -2.27
N GLU A 45 13.11 1.77 -1.74
CA GLU A 45 11.80 1.51 -2.32
C GLU A 45 10.97 2.77 -2.63
N PRO A 46 10.82 3.75 -1.72
CA PRO A 46 10.03 4.94 -2.02
C PRO A 46 10.63 5.78 -3.16
N VAL A 47 11.96 5.81 -3.27
CA VAL A 47 12.67 6.48 -4.36
C VAL A 47 12.45 5.77 -5.69
N TRP A 48 12.48 4.44 -5.68
CA TRP A 48 12.20 3.63 -6.87
C TRP A 48 10.75 3.83 -7.34
N LEU A 49 9.79 3.79 -6.41
CA LEU A 49 8.36 4.02 -6.69
C LEU A 49 8.13 5.41 -7.26
N ALA A 50 8.71 6.46 -6.66
CA ALA A 50 8.58 7.82 -7.15
C ALA A 50 9.04 7.95 -8.61
N ARG A 51 10.24 7.40 -8.93
CA ARG A 51 10.74 7.40 -10.31
C ARG A 51 9.84 6.63 -11.27
N PHE A 52 9.25 5.51 -10.82
CA PHE A 52 8.36 4.70 -11.64
C PHE A 52 7.05 5.45 -11.96
N PHE A 53 6.39 6.02 -10.95
CA PHE A 53 5.13 6.75 -11.15
C PHE A 53 5.33 8.05 -11.94
N ASP A 54 6.44 8.77 -11.71
CA ASP A 54 6.79 9.95 -12.52
C ASP A 54 7.01 9.61 -14.00
N ALA A 55 7.62 8.46 -14.28
CA ALA A 55 7.93 8.05 -15.65
C ALA A 55 6.74 7.47 -16.43
N THR A 56 5.70 7.00 -15.73
CA THR A 56 4.58 6.26 -16.35
C THR A 56 3.23 6.94 -16.20
N GLU A 57 3.07 7.82 -15.21
CA GLU A 57 1.82 8.49 -14.84
C GLU A 57 0.65 7.52 -14.63
N VAL A 58 0.93 6.23 -14.34
CA VAL A 58 -0.08 5.27 -13.90
C VAL A 58 -0.61 5.66 -12.52
N GLY A 59 -1.82 5.23 -12.19
CA GLY A 59 -2.35 5.42 -10.84
C GLY A 59 -1.56 4.61 -9.82
N PHE A 60 -1.43 5.14 -8.60
CA PHE A 60 -0.90 4.40 -7.47
C PHE A 60 -2.06 3.96 -6.55
N LEU A 61 -2.18 2.66 -6.32
CA LEU A 61 -3.00 2.09 -5.25
C LEU A 61 -2.10 1.87 -4.04
N LEU A 62 -2.39 2.57 -2.95
CA LEU A 62 -1.60 2.49 -1.74
C LEU A 62 -2.25 1.54 -0.73
N ASP A 63 -1.66 0.38 -0.52
CA ASP A 63 -2.03 -0.52 0.56
C ASP A 63 -1.37 -0.08 1.88
N LEU A 64 -2.19 0.39 2.81
CA LEU A 64 -1.74 0.90 4.10
C LEU A 64 -1.24 -0.20 5.05
N PRO A 65 -1.89 -1.39 5.13
CA PRO A 65 -1.31 -2.52 5.84
C PRO A 65 0.13 -2.85 5.42
N HIS A 66 0.46 -2.85 4.12
CA HIS A 66 1.83 -3.08 3.64
C HIS A 66 2.80 -2.03 4.20
N VAL A 67 2.44 -0.74 4.11
CA VAL A 67 3.24 0.35 4.69
C VAL A 67 3.40 0.20 6.20
N TRP A 68 2.34 -0.22 6.90
CA TRP A 68 2.35 -0.44 8.35
C TRP A 68 3.32 -1.55 8.76
N LEU A 69 3.23 -2.70 8.11
CA LEU A 69 4.09 -3.86 8.34
C LEU A 69 5.56 -3.52 8.04
N GLU A 70 5.82 -2.88 6.90
CA GLU A 70 7.17 -2.44 6.53
C GLU A 70 7.78 -1.48 7.55
N ALA A 71 7.01 -0.50 8.01
CA ALA A 71 7.47 0.45 9.02
C ALA A 71 7.87 -0.28 10.32
N HIS A 72 7.07 -1.27 10.75
CA HIS A 72 7.38 -2.10 11.91
C HIS A 72 8.72 -2.82 11.74
N TYR A 73 8.91 -3.54 10.62
CA TYR A 73 10.16 -4.30 10.39
C TYR A 73 11.40 -3.42 10.20
N ARG A 74 11.21 -2.14 9.89
CA ARG A 74 12.27 -1.12 9.84
C ARG A 74 12.51 -0.42 11.17
N GLY A 75 11.72 -0.69 12.21
CA GLY A 75 11.77 0.05 13.47
C GLY A 75 11.39 1.52 13.33
N MET A 76 10.52 1.84 12.36
CA MET A 76 10.05 3.19 12.05
C MET A 76 8.57 3.37 12.40
N LYS A 77 8.14 4.62 12.55
CA LYS A 77 6.71 4.95 12.66
C LYS A 77 6.04 4.85 11.28
N PRO A 78 4.83 4.29 11.17
CA PRO A 78 4.10 4.18 9.89
C PRO A 78 3.97 5.51 9.15
N GLU A 79 3.68 6.61 9.85
CA GLU A 79 3.54 7.94 9.24
C GLU A 79 4.87 8.46 8.68
N ALA A 80 5.99 8.14 9.33
CA ALA A 80 7.32 8.53 8.87
C ALA A 80 7.78 7.70 7.67
N TRP A 81 7.34 6.45 7.58
CA TRP A 81 7.58 5.61 6.40
C TRP A 81 6.70 6.08 5.23
N LEU A 82 5.40 6.24 5.47
CA LEU A 82 4.42 6.74 4.50
C LEU A 82 4.85 8.07 3.86
N ALA A 83 5.40 9.00 4.64
CA ALA A 83 5.82 10.32 4.15
C ALA A 83 6.92 10.27 3.08
N GLN A 84 7.56 9.12 2.86
CA GLN A 84 8.58 8.93 1.82
C GLN A 84 7.99 8.47 0.48
N PHE A 85 6.74 7.98 0.47
CA PHE A 85 6.08 7.46 -0.73
C PHE A 85 5.62 8.61 -1.65
N PRO A 86 5.46 8.33 -2.96
CA PRO A 86 4.97 9.31 -3.94
C PRO A 86 3.44 9.49 -3.85
N LEU A 87 2.98 10.08 -2.74
CA LEU A 87 1.55 10.15 -2.37
C LEU A 87 0.69 10.98 -3.33
N GLU A 88 1.29 11.87 -4.12
CA GLU A 88 0.64 12.65 -5.15
C GLU A 88 0.09 11.81 -6.31
N HIS A 89 0.60 10.60 -6.50
CA HIS A 89 0.13 9.67 -7.54
C HIS A 89 -0.97 8.72 -7.03
N VAL A 90 -1.28 8.75 -5.73
CA VAL A 90 -2.24 7.85 -5.10
C VAL A 90 -3.68 8.18 -5.52
N VAL A 91 -4.34 7.20 -6.15
CA VAL A 91 -5.73 7.29 -6.63
C VAL A 91 -6.70 6.41 -5.84
N GLU A 92 -6.19 5.40 -5.14
CA GLU A 92 -6.96 4.49 -4.29
C GLU A 92 -6.12 4.09 -3.08
N LEU A 93 -6.76 3.89 -1.94
CA LEU A 93 -6.11 3.34 -0.75
C LEU A 93 -6.79 2.03 -0.35
N HIS A 94 -5.99 1.03 0.02
CA HIS A 94 -6.49 -0.19 0.66
C HIS A 94 -6.26 -0.11 2.16
N VAL A 95 -7.24 -0.61 2.91
CA VAL A 95 -7.19 -0.73 4.36
C VAL A 95 -7.69 -2.12 4.75
N ALA A 96 -7.02 -2.75 5.71
CA ALA A 96 -7.36 -4.08 6.20
C ALA A 96 -7.18 -4.17 7.73
N GLY A 97 -7.56 -5.29 8.31
CA GLY A 97 -7.20 -5.65 9.68
C GLY A 97 -5.71 -5.98 9.79
N VAL A 98 -5.10 -5.63 10.92
CA VAL A 98 -3.72 -6.00 11.26
C VAL A 98 -3.71 -6.50 12.70
N GLU A 99 -3.10 -7.66 12.92
CA GLU A 99 -2.95 -8.30 14.23
C GLU A 99 -1.50 -8.71 14.46
N GLU A 100 -1.13 -8.92 15.73
CA GLU A 100 0.16 -9.51 16.08
C GLU A 100 0.10 -11.02 15.90
N ASP A 101 1.18 -11.60 15.35
CA ASP A 101 1.38 -13.03 15.25
C ASP A 101 2.59 -13.46 16.10
N GLU A 102 2.42 -14.51 16.90
CA GLU A 102 3.44 -14.99 17.84
C GLU A 102 4.65 -15.60 17.12
N ASP A 103 4.43 -16.30 16.00
CA ASP A 103 5.49 -16.96 15.23
C ASP A 103 6.30 -15.93 14.43
N LEU A 104 5.63 -14.94 13.85
CA LEU A 104 6.26 -13.82 13.15
C LEU A 104 6.90 -12.82 14.13
N ARG A 105 6.48 -12.82 15.40
CA ARG A 105 6.85 -11.84 16.43
C ARG A 105 6.65 -10.41 15.92
N GLY A 106 5.51 -10.18 15.29
CA GLY A 106 5.19 -8.90 14.67
C GLY A 106 3.84 -8.92 13.96
N PRO A 107 3.47 -7.80 13.31
CA PRO A 107 2.17 -7.65 12.69
C PRO A 107 2.04 -8.46 11.40
N TRP A 108 0.83 -8.92 11.13
CA TRP A 108 0.42 -9.50 9.84
C TRP A 108 -0.96 -8.95 9.43
N ILE A 109 -1.27 -9.04 8.14
CA ILE A 109 -2.57 -8.62 7.60
C ILE A 109 -3.60 -9.70 7.92
N ALA A 110 -4.49 -9.41 8.86
CA ALA A 110 -5.44 -10.36 9.40
C ALA A 110 -6.84 -10.14 8.81
N PRO A 111 -7.66 -11.19 8.69
CA PRO A 111 -9.03 -11.08 8.18
C PRO A 111 -10.00 -10.56 9.24
N THR A 112 -9.64 -9.44 9.86
CA THR A 112 -10.40 -8.77 10.92
C THR A 112 -10.69 -7.32 10.54
N ALA A 113 -11.55 -6.66 11.31
CA ALA A 113 -11.86 -5.27 11.05
C ALA A 113 -10.64 -4.38 11.36
N PRO A 114 -10.42 -3.26 10.63
CA PRO A 114 -9.32 -2.35 10.93
C PRO A 114 -9.37 -1.86 12.37
N SER A 115 -8.24 -1.84 13.06
CA SER A 115 -8.14 -1.30 14.42
C SER A 115 -8.31 0.22 14.43
N GLU A 116 -8.57 0.83 15.59
CA GLU A 116 -8.62 2.30 15.71
C GLU A 116 -7.31 2.96 15.26
N ALA A 117 -6.18 2.32 15.51
CA ALA A 117 -4.87 2.81 15.08
C ALA A 117 -4.72 2.78 13.55
N MET A 118 -5.19 1.71 12.91
CA MET A 118 -5.22 1.62 11.43
C MET A 118 -6.19 2.64 10.82
N LEU A 119 -7.35 2.87 11.44
CA LEU A 119 -8.31 3.88 10.99
C LEU A 119 -7.76 5.31 11.13
N ALA A 120 -7.06 5.60 12.23
CA ALA A 120 -6.36 6.89 12.41
C ALA A 120 -5.24 7.07 11.38
N PHE A 121 -4.50 6.01 11.06
CA PHE A 121 -3.47 6.02 10.03
C PHE A 121 -4.05 6.23 8.63
N LEU A 122 -5.18 5.58 8.32
CA LEU A 122 -5.95 5.83 7.11
C LEU A 122 -6.39 7.29 7.00
N ALA A 123 -6.99 7.84 8.06
CA ALA A 123 -7.42 9.23 8.09
C ALA A 123 -6.24 10.18 7.82
N HIS A 124 -5.08 9.92 8.45
CA HIS A 124 -3.85 10.65 8.17
C HIS A 124 -3.43 10.53 6.70
N ALA A 125 -3.35 9.31 6.16
CA ALA A 125 -2.89 9.05 4.80
C ALA A 125 -3.77 9.76 3.75
N VAL A 126 -5.10 9.72 3.92
CA VAL A 126 -6.04 10.38 2.99
C VAL A 126 -5.77 11.89 2.91
N THR A 127 -5.41 12.57 4.01
CA THR A 127 -5.06 14.01 3.95
C THR A 127 -3.81 14.31 3.11
N ARG A 128 -2.99 13.30 2.82
CA ARG A 128 -1.74 13.41 2.08
C ARG A 128 -1.84 12.96 0.62
N CYS A 129 -2.96 12.33 0.24
CA CYS A 129 -3.19 11.78 -1.09
C CYS A 129 -4.24 12.62 -1.86
N PRO A 130 -3.86 13.76 -2.46
CA PRO A 130 -4.82 14.73 -3.03
C PRO A 130 -5.61 14.19 -4.25
N ARG A 131 -5.17 13.09 -4.86
CA ARG A 131 -5.84 12.45 -6.00
C ARG A 131 -6.64 11.21 -5.62
N ALA A 132 -6.68 10.83 -4.34
CA ALA A 132 -7.40 9.66 -3.88
C ALA A 132 -8.90 9.79 -4.16
N LYS A 133 -9.48 8.76 -4.78
CA LYS A 133 -10.89 8.69 -5.18
C LYS A 133 -11.66 7.60 -4.46
N ALA A 134 -10.96 6.61 -3.92
CA ALA A 134 -11.55 5.46 -3.27
C ALA A 134 -10.71 5.01 -2.08
N VAL A 135 -11.41 4.45 -1.09
CA VAL A 135 -10.83 3.63 -0.03
C VAL A 135 -11.55 2.29 -0.08
N THR A 136 -10.79 1.21 -0.24
CA THR A 136 -11.29 -0.16 -0.33
C THR A 136 -10.92 -0.91 0.94
N PHE A 137 -11.91 -1.57 1.56
CA PHE A 137 -11.63 -2.54 2.61
C PHE A 137 -11.17 -3.84 1.96
N ASP A 138 -9.89 -4.17 2.11
CA ASP A 138 -9.35 -5.43 1.64
C ASP A 138 -9.41 -6.49 2.74
N ALA A 139 -10.01 -7.63 2.43
CA ALA A 139 -10.13 -8.75 3.35
C ALA A 139 -10.37 -10.05 2.57
N PHE A 140 -9.55 -11.06 2.86
CA PHE A 140 -9.73 -12.40 2.31
C PHE A 140 -9.66 -13.44 3.43
N SER A 141 -10.78 -14.13 3.68
CA SER A 141 -10.80 -15.32 4.54
C SER A 141 -12.07 -16.15 4.36
N PRO A 142 -11.98 -17.50 4.47
CA PRO A 142 -13.16 -18.36 4.58
C PRO A 142 -14.05 -18.05 5.78
N SER A 143 -13.51 -17.41 6.82
CA SER A 143 -14.24 -17.02 8.03
C SER A 143 -14.89 -15.63 7.95
N LEU A 144 -14.70 -14.91 6.85
CA LEU A 144 -15.24 -13.56 6.70
C LEU A 144 -16.77 -13.59 6.58
N THR A 145 -17.44 -12.79 7.40
CA THR A 145 -18.91 -12.69 7.41
C THR A 145 -19.37 -11.36 6.82
N ALA A 146 -20.60 -11.33 6.30
CA ALA A 146 -21.22 -10.09 5.82
C ALA A 146 -21.26 -9.00 6.90
N ASP A 147 -21.52 -9.37 8.16
CA ASP A 147 -21.51 -8.44 9.28
C ASP A 147 -20.14 -7.79 9.51
N VAL A 148 -19.04 -8.55 9.39
CA VAL A 148 -17.68 -8.00 9.49
C VAL A 148 -17.40 -7.04 8.35
N LEU A 149 -17.82 -7.38 7.12
CA LEU A 149 -17.68 -6.52 5.94
C LEU A 149 -18.42 -5.18 6.13
N PHE A 150 -19.72 -5.23 6.44
CA PHE A 150 -20.53 -4.00 6.57
C PHE A 150 -20.05 -3.12 7.72
N ARG A 151 -19.77 -3.70 8.90
CA ARG A 151 -19.24 -2.92 10.03
C ARG A 151 -17.88 -2.30 9.73
N SER A 152 -17.01 -3.00 9.00
CA SER A 152 -15.69 -2.46 8.64
C SER A 152 -15.84 -1.26 7.70
N VAL A 153 -16.70 -1.36 6.69
CA VAL A 153 -17.01 -0.23 5.79
C VAL A 153 -17.64 0.94 6.53
N GLU A 154 -18.56 0.71 7.47
CA GLU A 154 -19.14 1.77 8.30
C GLU A 154 -18.09 2.48 9.15
N ARG A 155 -17.18 1.73 9.80
CA ARG A 155 -16.09 2.28 10.60
C ARG A 155 -15.09 3.07 9.76
N ILE A 156 -14.73 2.57 8.58
CA ILE A 156 -13.87 3.28 7.62
C ILE A 156 -14.51 4.62 7.22
N ARG A 157 -15.81 4.63 6.89
CA ARG A 157 -16.52 5.87 6.57
C ARG A 157 -16.58 6.84 7.74
N GLY A 158 -16.71 6.35 8.97
CA GLY A 158 -16.74 7.20 10.16
C GLY A 158 -15.39 7.82 10.53
N ALA A 159 -14.28 7.28 10.01
CA ALA A 159 -12.93 7.77 10.27
C ALA A 159 -12.46 8.84 9.25
N LEU A 160 -13.17 9.00 8.13
CA LEU A 160 -12.88 9.95 7.05
C LEU A 160 -13.80 11.17 7.11
#